data_AF-A0A109BLB8-F1
#
_entry.id   AF-A0A109BLB8-F1
#
_cell.length_a   1.000
_cell.length_b   1.000
_cell.length_c   1.000
_cell.angle_alpha   90.00
_cell.angle_beta   90.00
_cell.angle_gamma   90.00
#
_symmetry.space_group_name_H-M   'P 1'
#
loop_
_entity.id
_entity.type
_entity.pdbx_description
1 polymer ?
#
loop_
_entity_poly.entity_id
_entity_poly.type
_entity_poly.pdbx_seq_one_letter_code
_entity_poly.pdbx_strand_id
1 'polypeptide(L)' 'MITFEWPTEAEFHYTQPVEKYTGEALWKGTVRAAYLTEKGKLRYVVEVHPQGFQMIAVPSQLRAVPEAMLAR' A
#
# COMPACT_ATOMS: atom_id res chain seq x y z
N MET A 1 21.74 0.57 -11.96
CA MET A 1 20.56 -0.14 -11.45
C MET A 1 20.33 0.33 -10.03
N ILE A 2 19.20 0.97 -9.74
CA ILE A 2 18.84 1.35 -8.36
C ILE A 2 18.11 0.14 -7.77
N THR A 3 18.77 -0.61 -6.90
CA THR A 3 18.14 -1.65 -6.10
C THR A 3 17.30 -0.94 -5.04
N PHE A 4 15.97 -0.98 -5.19
CA PHE A 4 15.07 -0.57 -4.12
C PHE A 4 15.00 -1.72 -3.11
N GLU A 5 15.74 -1.58 -2.00
CA GLU A 5 15.58 -2.49 -0.87
C GLU A 5 14.23 -2.23 -0.20
N TRP A 6 13.49 -3.30 0.08
CA TRP A 6 12.23 -3.19 0.79
C TRP A 6 12.52 -2.80 2.25
N PRO A 7 11.85 -1.78 2.82
CA PRO A 7 12.11 -1.37 4.20
C PRO A 7 11.87 -2.52 5.17
N THR A 8 12.78 -2.72 6.12
CA THR A 8 12.67 -3.78 7.13
C THR A 8 11.49 -3.59 8.08
N GLU A 9 11.04 -2.34 8.24
CA GLU A 9 9.88 -1.96 9.06
C GLU A 9 8.55 -2.17 8.33
N ALA A 10 8.58 -2.62 7.06
CA ALA A 10 7.38 -2.77 6.27
C ALA A 10 6.55 -3.97 6.72
N GLU A 11 5.44 -3.69 7.39
CA GLU A 11 4.38 -4.66 7.74
C GLU A 11 3.68 -5.26 6.51
N PHE A 12 3.66 -4.53 5.38
CA PHE A 12 3.07 -5.00 4.13
C PHE A 12 4.13 -5.27 3.06
N HIS A 13 3.89 -6.30 2.25
CA HIS A 13 4.83 -6.72 1.20
C HIS A 13 4.37 -6.33 -0.21
N TYR A 14 5.30 -6.39 -1.16
CA TYR A 14 4.99 -6.17 -2.58
C TYR A 14 3.88 -7.13 -3.03
N THR A 15 2.97 -6.63 -3.87
CA THR A 15 1.75 -7.29 -4.35
C THR A 15 0.71 -7.66 -3.29
N GLN A 16 0.87 -7.25 -2.02
CA GLN A 16 -0.13 -7.58 -1.01
C GLN A 16 -1.48 -6.89 -1.27
N PRO A 17 -2.60 -7.62 -1.27
CA PRO A 17 -3.93 -7.03 -1.30
C PRO A 17 -4.23 -6.29 0.01
N VAL A 18 -4.69 -5.05 -0.11
CA VAL A 18 -5.01 -4.19 1.03
C VAL A 18 -6.29 -3.39 0.80
N GLU A 19 -6.94 -3.04 1.89
CA GLU A 19 -7.84 -1.89 1.94
C GLU A 19 -7.07 -0.66 2.42
N LYS A 20 -7.32 0.48 1.78
CA LYS A 20 -6.81 1.79 2.18
C LYS A 20 -7.96 2.64 2.69
N TYR A 21 -7.77 3.25 3.86
CA TYR A 21 -8.71 4.15 4.50
C TYR A 21 -8.27 5.61 4.40
N THR A 22 -9.19 6.55 4.17
CA THR A 22 -8.96 8.00 4.31
C THR A 22 -10.24 8.68 4.76
N GLY A 23 -10.31 8.97 6.06
CA GLY A 23 -11.58 9.35 6.67
C GLY A 23 -12.60 8.22 6.54
N GLU A 24 -13.76 8.54 5.99
CA GLU A 24 -14.84 7.58 5.74
C GLU A 24 -14.67 6.80 4.44
N ALA A 25 -13.74 7.22 3.57
CA ALA A 25 -13.53 6.59 2.28
C ALA A 25 -12.63 5.35 2.41
N LEU A 26 -13.02 4.29 1.69
CA LEU A 26 -12.33 3.02 1.60
C LEU A 26 -12.06 2.69 0.13
N TRP A 27 -10.82 2.33 -0.17
CA TRP A 27 -10.41 1.79 -1.47
C TRP A 27 -9.79 0.41 -1.29
N LYS A 28 -9.96 -0.44 -2.29
CA LYS A 28 -9.26 -1.72 -2.37
C LYS A 28 -8.12 -1.58 -3.36
N GLY A 29 -6.99 -2.18 -3.06
CA GLY A 29 -5.81 -2.00 -3.87
C GLY A 29 -4.73 -3.02 -3.59
N THR A 30 -3.61 -2.84 -4.28
CA THR A 30 -2.44 -3.69 -4.15
C THR A 30 -1.21 -2.84 -3.86
N VAL A 31 -0.39 -3.28 -2.90
CA VAL A 31 0.87 -2.61 -2.59
C VAL A 31 1.86 -2.76 -3.76
N ARG A 32 2.39 -1.63 -4.24
CA ARG A 32 3.37 -1.57 -5.34
C ARG A 32 4.73 -1.02 -4.93
N ALA A 33 4.82 -0.29 -3.84
CA ALA A 33 6.08 0.15 -3.27
C ALA A 33 5.96 0.38 -1.78
N ALA A 34 7.08 0.25 -1.08
CA ALA A 34 7.27 0.71 0.29
C ALA A 34 8.58 1.50 0.34
N TYR A 35 8.60 2.63 1.04
CA TYR A 35 9.79 3.47 1.15
C TYR A 35 9.78 4.29 2.44
N LEU A 36 10.97 4.70 2.87
CA LEU A 36 11.15 5.68 3.93
C LEU A 36 11.27 7.08 3.30
N THR A 37 10.55 8.05 3.85
CA THR A 37 10.78 9.47 3.55
C THR A 37 12.13 9.94 4.08
N GLU A 38 12.60 11.12 3.68
CA GLU A 38 13.83 11.74 4.21
C GLU A 38 13.83 11.88 5.74
N LYS A 39 12.64 11.93 6.36
CA LYS A 39 12.46 11.98 7.82
C LYS A 39 12.29 10.59 8.47
N GLY A 40 12.63 9.52 7.75
CA GLY A 40 12.52 8.14 8.24
C GLY A 40 11.09 7.62 8.40
N LYS A 41 10.07 8.32 7.90
CA LYS A 41 8.67 7.85 7.99
C LYS A 41 8.35 6.86 6.87
N LEU A 42 7.80 5.70 7.23
CA LEU A 42 7.34 4.68 6.29
C LEU A 42 6.11 5.13 5.49
N ARG A 43 6.13 4.83 4.20
CA ARG A 43 5.07 5.08 3.23
C ARG A 43 4.92 3.89 2.30
N TYR A 44 3.68 3.66 1.88
CA TYR A 44 3.34 2.68 0.86
C TYR A 44 2.73 3.37 -0.35
N VAL A 45 2.95 2.80 -1.53
CA VAL A 45 2.17 3.11 -2.73
C VAL A 45 1.18 1.96 -2.95
N VAL A 46 -0.10 2.30 -2.98
CA VAL A 46 -1.20 1.37 -3.26
C VAL A 46 -1.80 1.72 -4.61
N GLU A 47 -1.83 0.76 -5.52
CA GLU A 47 -2.57 0.83 -6.77
C GLU A 47 -4.01 0.40 -6.51
N VAL A 48 -4.96 1.30 -6.73
CA VAL A 48 -6.37 1.12 -6.40
C VAL A 48 -7.10 0.40 -7.54
N HIS A 49 -7.94 -0.58 -7.19
CA HIS A 49 -8.79 -1.31 -8.13
C HIS A 49 -10.22 -0.76 -8.13
N PRO A 50 -10.93 -0.81 -9.28
CA PRO A 50 -10.44 -1.21 -10.62
C PRO A 50 -9.76 -0.07 -11.41
N GLN A 51 -9.72 1.15 -10.89
CA GLN A 51 -9.33 2.33 -11.69
C GLN A 51 -7.83 2.43 -12.00
N GLY A 52 -6.97 1.72 -11.27
CA GLY A 52 -5.53 1.63 -11.50
C GLY A 52 -4.72 2.86 -11.08
N PHE A 53 -5.32 3.87 -10.44
CA PHE A 53 -4.56 5.02 -9.94
C PHE A 53 -3.82 4.68 -8.65
N GLN A 54 -2.72 5.39 -8.41
CA GLN A 54 -1.86 5.15 -7.25
C GLN A 54 -2.13 6.14 -6.13
N MET A 55 -2.08 5.66 -4.88
CA MET A 55 -2.21 6.46 -3.68
C MET A 55 -1.08 6.17 -2.71
N ILE A 56 -0.58 7.22 -2.05
CA ILE A 56 0.34 7.07 -0.93
C ILE A 56 -0.47 6.82 0.35
N ALA A 57 -0.02 5.88 1.16
CA ALA A 57 -0.62 5.55 2.45
C ALA A 57 0.45 5.44 3.54
N VAL A 58 0.03 5.71 4.78
CA VAL A 58 0.79 5.36 5.98
C VAL A 58 0.34 3.97 6.48
N PRO A 59 1.14 3.25 7.30
CA PRO A 59 0.78 1.92 7.77
C PRO A 59 -0.62 1.83 8.40
N SER A 60 -0.98 2.79 9.26
CA SER A 60 -2.27 2.84 9.95
C SER A 60 -3.48 3.08 9.05
N GLN A 61 -3.27 3.42 7.77
CA GLN A 61 -4.33 3.55 6.78
C GLN A 61 -4.58 2.27 6.02
N LEU A 62 -3.81 1.20 6.26
CA LEU A 62 -3.89 -0.03 5.51
C LEU A 62 -4.39 -1.19 6.36
N ARG A 63 -5.15 -2.08 5.72
CA ARG A 63 -5.54 -3.37 6.29
C ARG A 63 -5.32 -4.45 5.25
N ALA A 64 -4.59 -5.50 5.61
CA ALA A 64 -4.41 -6.66 4.73
C ALA A 64 -5.76 -7.36 4.54
N VAL A 65 -6.03 -7.76 3.30
CA VAL A 65 -7.25 -8.51 2.95
C VAL A 65 -6.91 -9.73 2.07
N PRO A 66 -7.77 -10.75 2.03
CA PRO A 66 -7.64 -11.83 1.06
C PRO A 66 -7.72 -11.31 -0.38
N GLU A 67 -6.99 -11.92 -1.31
CA GLU A 67 -6.99 -11.54 -2.74
C GLU A 67 -8.39 -11.55 -3.37
N ALA A 68 -9.24 -12.50 -2.96
CA ALA A 68 -10.64 -12.59 -3.39
C ALA A 68 -11.47 -11.32 -3.12
N MET A 69 -11.01 -10.44 -2.22
CA MET A 69 -11.69 -9.18 -1.90
C MET A 69 -11.42 -8.08 -2.92
N LEU A 70 -10.38 -8.19 -3.77
CA LEU A 70 -10.04 -7.17 -4.79
C LEU A 70 -11.03 -7.11 -5.95
N ALA A 71 -11.76 -8.20 -6.21
CA ALA A 71 -12.66 -8.36 -7.35
C ALA A 71 -14.11 -7.90 -7.09
N ARG A 72 -14.38 -7.24 -5.96
CA ARG A 72 -15.71 -6.77 -5.53
C ARG A 72 -15.72 -5.27 -5.32
#